data_AF-A0A852TFY5-F1
#
_entry.id   AF-A0A852TFY5-F1
#
_cell.length_a   1.000
_cell.length_b   1.000
_cell.length_c   1.000
_cell.angle_alpha   90.00
_cell.angle_beta   90.00
_cell.angle_gamma   90.00
#
_symmetry.space_group_name_H-M   'P 1'
#
loop_
_entity.id
_entity.type
_entity.pdbx_description
1 polymer ?
#
loop_
_entity_poly.entity_id
_entity_poly.type
_entity_poly.pdbx_seq_one_letter_code
_entity_poly.pdbx_strand_id
1 'polypeptide(L)'
;MSKIKIAKCRICNANDVEYITKPSFSCNECLPYWNRADSIWSNKRRADVFFIHRVHFARHIKELYDKDKTCKYSGFMLYKLNIDGTLPIEQWIYDLFKFSVERYDSDKPYVPGNTILCANVFNLMKNNTEKDNFIRLVINLLEHQYSVGDENTKYRIEAFSEKVIQLKEEKRGKLTEAEMEKLITDNLPDE
;
A
#
# COMPACT_ATOMS: atom_id res chain seq x y z
N MET A 1 -3.67 1.20 43.40
CA MET A 1 -3.78 0.11 42.41
C MET A 1 -4.81 0.48 41.36
N SER A 2 -4.37 0.75 40.12
CA SER A 2 -5.27 0.94 38.97
C SER A 2 -5.86 -0.42 38.56
N LYS A 3 -7.19 -0.50 38.38
CA LYS A 3 -7.87 -1.72 37.93
C LYS A 3 -7.57 -1.93 36.44
N ILE A 4 -6.82 -2.98 36.11
CA ILE A 4 -6.68 -3.46 34.73
C ILE A 4 -8.06 -3.93 34.27
N LYS A 5 -8.51 -3.44 33.12
CA LYS A 5 -9.72 -3.90 32.45
C LYS A 5 -9.30 -4.56 31.15
N ILE A 6 -9.97 -5.67 30.80
CA ILE A 6 -9.75 -6.40 29.56
C ILE A 6 -10.92 -6.08 28.62
N ALA A 7 -10.64 -5.73 27.37
CA ALA A 7 -11.66 -5.53 26.35
C ALA A 7 -11.21 -6.04 24.99
N LYS A 8 -12.21 -6.24 24.13
CA LYS A 8 -12.00 -6.68 22.75
C LYS A 8 -11.44 -5.54 21.90
N CYS A 9 -10.38 -5.83 21.15
CA CYS A 9 -9.89 -4.93 20.10
C CYS A 9 -11.00 -4.67 19.09
N ARG A 10 -11.34 -3.41 18.80
CA ARG A 10 -12.40 -3.10 17.83
C ARG A 10 -11.96 -3.28 16.39
N ILE A 11 -10.67 -3.53 16.12
CA ILE A 11 -10.16 -3.77 14.76
C ILE A 11 -10.15 -5.27 14.46
N CYS A 12 -9.44 -6.08 15.25
CA CYS A 12 -9.30 -7.52 15.01
C CYS A 12 -10.20 -8.41 15.87
N ASN A 13 -11.01 -7.85 16.78
CA ASN A 13 -11.86 -8.58 17.73
C ASN A 13 -11.11 -9.52 18.70
N ALA A 14 -9.78 -9.46 18.79
CA ALA A 14 -9.01 -10.20 19.80
C ALA A 14 -9.41 -9.79 21.22
N ASN A 15 -9.57 -10.77 22.12
CA ASN A 15 -10.20 -10.60 23.43
C ASN A 15 -9.25 -10.13 24.56
N ASP A 16 -7.94 -10.03 24.30
CA ASP A 16 -6.93 -9.95 25.36
C ASP A 16 -6.18 -8.61 25.39
N VAL A 17 -6.90 -7.50 25.23
CA VAL A 17 -6.27 -6.17 25.34
C VAL A 17 -6.42 -5.66 26.77
N GLU A 18 -5.35 -5.77 27.54
CA GLU A 18 -5.25 -5.17 28.88
C GLU A 18 -5.07 -3.65 28.79
N TYR A 19 -5.79 -2.89 29.61
CA TYR A 19 -5.61 -1.45 29.72
C TYR A 19 -5.74 -0.91 31.14
N ILE A 20 -4.92 0.11 31.43
CA ILE A 20 -4.84 0.81 32.72
C ILE A 20 -5.80 2.02 32.76
N THR A 21 -6.17 2.60 31.61
CA THR A 21 -7.02 3.81 31.47
C THR A 21 -8.16 3.59 30.45
N LYS A 22 -8.80 4.63 29.86
CA LYS A 22 -9.95 4.45 28.93
C LYS A 22 -9.65 3.40 27.85
N PRO A 23 -10.63 2.55 27.45
CA PRO A 23 -10.38 1.45 26.51
C PRO A 23 -9.80 1.97 25.20
N SER A 24 -8.62 1.46 24.81
CA SER A 24 -8.08 1.72 23.48
C SER A 24 -9.00 1.10 22.43
N PHE A 25 -9.14 1.74 21.27
CA PHE A 25 -9.91 1.19 20.15
C PHE A 25 -9.21 -0.05 19.53
N SER A 26 -7.93 -0.27 19.83
CA SER A 26 -7.06 -1.25 19.18
C SER A 26 -6.05 -1.91 20.13
N CYS A 27 -5.72 -3.17 19.88
CA CYS A 27 -4.55 -3.84 20.45
C CYS A 27 -3.24 -3.28 19.87
N ASN A 28 -2.09 -3.62 20.46
CA ASN A 28 -0.76 -3.19 19.99
C ASN A 28 -0.52 -3.55 18.52
N GLU A 29 -0.91 -4.75 18.09
CA GLU A 29 -0.76 -5.17 16.69
C GLU A 29 -1.59 -4.35 15.70
N CYS A 30 -2.73 -3.81 16.15
CA CYS A 30 -3.65 -3.02 15.34
C CYS A 30 -3.41 -1.52 15.44
N LEU A 31 -2.57 -1.09 16.40
CA LEU A 31 -2.25 0.31 16.63
C LEU A 31 -1.65 1.02 15.40
N PRO A 32 -0.76 0.41 14.60
CA PRO A 32 -0.27 1.05 13.38
C PRO A 32 -1.38 1.41 12.38
N TYR A 33 -2.38 0.54 12.22
CA TYR A 33 -3.50 0.78 11.30
C TYR A 33 -4.45 1.84 11.84
N TRP A 34 -4.72 1.82 13.15
CA TRP A 34 -5.49 2.88 13.81
C TRP A 34 -4.83 4.25 13.64
N ASN A 35 -3.54 4.36 13.97
CA ASN A 35 -2.79 5.62 13.88
C ASN A 35 -2.79 6.15 12.45
N ARG A 36 -2.62 5.28 11.45
CA ARG A 36 -2.67 5.68 10.05
C ARG A 36 -4.06 6.15 9.64
N ALA A 37 -5.12 5.42 10.00
CA ALA A 37 -6.50 5.80 9.73
C ALA A 37 -6.84 7.16 10.35
N ASP A 38 -6.49 7.36 11.62
CA ASP A 38 -6.78 8.59 12.37
C ASP A 38 -6.00 9.79 11.82
N SER A 39 -4.73 9.58 11.45
CA SER A 39 -3.90 10.61 10.80
C SER A 39 -4.49 11.07 9.47
N ILE A 40 -4.99 10.14 8.65
CA ILE A 40 -5.63 10.48 7.37
C ILE A 40 -6.95 11.19 7.60
N TRP A 41 -7.80 10.63 8.47
CA TRP A 41 -9.12 11.17 8.78
C TRP A 41 -9.07 12.59 9.35
N SER A 42 -8.07 12.87 10.18
CA SER A 42 -7.94 14.16 10.86
C SER A 42 -7.24 15.23 10.01
N ASN A 43 -6.69 14.86 8.85
CA ASN A 43 -5.93 15.78 8.00
C ASN A 43 -6.86 16.53 7.03
N LYS A 44 -7.12 17.81 7.32
CA LYS A 44 -7.93 18.71 6.49
C LYS A 44 -7.41 18.93 5.06
N ARG A 45 -6.13 18.62 4.78
CA ARG A 45 -5.52 18.75 3.44
C ARG A 45 -5.69 17.48 2.59
N ARG A 46 -6.18 16.37 3.16
CA ARG A 46 -6.46 15.14 2.41
C ARG A 46 -7.91 15.15 1.92
N ALA A 47 -8.16 14.51 0.79
CA ALA A 47 -9.52 14.34 0.26
C ALA A 47 -10.39 13.55 1.23
N ASP A 48 -11.71 13.71 1.11
CA ASP A 48 -12.71 13.15 2.02
C ASP A 48 -12.54 11.64 2.23
N VAL A 49 -12.86 11.19 3.44
CA VAL A 49 -12.84 9.78 3.84
C VAL A 49 -14.28 9.32 4.01
N PHE A 50 -14.75 8.44 3.12
CA PHE A 50 -16.13 7.94 3.13
C PHE A 50 -16.19 6.51 3.68
N PHE A 51 -15.96 6.41 4.99
CA PHE A 51 -16.21 5.20 5.78
C PHE A 51 -17.21 5.54 6.89
N ILE A 52 -17.93 4.54 7.41
CA ILE A 52 -18.95 4.77 8.46
C ILE A 52 -18.31 5.29 9.76
N HIS A 53 -17.11 4.81 10.09
CA HIS A 53 -16.39 5.20 11.31
C HIS A 53 -14.88 5.02 11.12
N ARG A 54 -14.05 5.75 11.86
CA ARG A 54 -12.57 5.59 11.86
C ARG A 54 -12.11 4.15 12.06
N VAL A 55 -12.83 3.42 12.91
CA VAL A 55 -12.59 1.99 13.16
C VAL A 55 -12.81 1.15 11.90
N HIS A 56 -13.85 1.43 11.10
CA HIS A 56 -14.08 0.72 9.84
C HIS A 56 -12.97 0.99 8.82
N PHE A 57 -12.45 2.22 8.78
CA PHE A 57 -11.31 2.54 7.93
C PHE A 57 -10.04 1.82 8.38
N ALA A 58 -9.76 1.80 9.69
CA ALA A 58 -8.62 1.06 10.24
C ALA A 58 -8.72 -0.47 10.00
N ARG A 59 -9.93 -1.04 10.11
CA ARG A 59 -10.20 -2.45 9.73
C ARG A 59 -9.88 -2.70 8.28
N HIS A 60 -10.39 -1.86 7.39
CA HIS A 60 -10.13 -1.99 5.96
C HIS A 60 -8.63 -1.91 5.62
N ILE A 61 -7.89 -0.99 6.24
CA ILE A 61 -6.42 -0.91 6.06
C ILE A 61 -5.73 -2.21 6.53
N LYS A 62 -6.16 -2.77 7.67
CA LYS A 62 -5.62 -4.04 8.15
C LYS A 62 -5.95 -5.18 7.18
N GLU A 63 -7.18 -5.27 6.70
CA GLU A 63 -7.62 -6.28 5.73
C GLU A 63 -6.79 -6.22 4.44
N LEU A 64 -6.51 -5.01 3.93
CA LEU A 64 -5.61 -4.84 2.80
C LEU A 64 -4.21 -5.40 3.10
N TYR A 65 -3.66 -5.12 4.29
CA TYR A 65 -2.30 -5.54 4.66
C TYR A 65 -2.21 -7.04 4.91
N ASP A 66 -3.22 -7.63 5.55
CA ASP A 66 -3.27 -9.07 5.80
C ASP A 66 -3.44 -9.85 4.49
N LYS A 67 -4.19 -9.30 3.53
CA LYS A 67 -4.39 -9.90 2.21
C LYS A 67 -3.11 -9.87 1.37
N ASP A 68 -2.45 -8.71 1.33
CA ASP A 68 -1.25 -8.52 0.53
C ASP A 68 -0.35 -7.48 1.22
N LYS A 69 0.82 -7.94 1.67
CA LYS A 69 1.81 -7.11 2.37
C LYS A 69 2.70 -6.33 1.42
N THR A 70 2.43 -6.37 0.12
CA THR A 70 3.26 -5.70 -0.88
C THR A 70 2.71 -4.34 -1.28
N CYS A 71 3.60 -3.49 -1.80
CA CYS A 71 3.25 -2.21 -2.38
C CYS A 71 2.48 -2.42 -3.68
N LYS A 72 1.27 -1.85 -3.81
CA LYS A 72 0.45 -1.98 -5.02
C LYS A 72 1.15 -1.53 -6.31
N TYR A 73 2.10 -0.59 -6.23
CA TYR A 73 2.82 -0.08 -7.40
C TYR A 73 4.05 -0.88 -7.78
N SER A 74 4.71 -1.55 -6.83
CA SER A 74 6.04 -2.11 -7.06
C SER A 74 6.21 -3.56 -6.62
N GLY A 75 5.22 -4.16 -5.95
CA GLY A 75 5.33 -5.50 -5.38
C GLY A 75 6.32 -5.61 -4.20
N PHE A 76 6.95 -4.51 -3.77
CA PHE A 76 7.87 -4.56 -2.63
C PHE A 76 7.15 -4.87 -1.34
N MET A 77 7.73 -5.75 -0.53
CA MET A 77 7.23 -6.02 0.82
C MET A 77 7.26 -4.76 1.67
N LEU A 78 6.13 -4.45 2.30
CA LEU A 78 5.95 -3.27 3.13
C LEU A 78 6.33 -3.57 4.57
N TYR A 79 7.18 -2.73 5.15
CA TYR A 79 7.54 -2.85 6.54
C TYR A 79 6.39 -2.41 7.46
N LYS A 80 6.24 -3.14 8.55
CA LYS A 80 5.39 -2.79 9.69
C LYS A 80 6.26 -2.76 10.95
N LEU A 81 5.93 -1.86 11.87
CA LEU A 81 6.54 -1.83 13.20
C LEU A 81 6.32 -3.17 13.92
N ASN A 82 7.35 -3.68 14.59
CA ASN A 82 7.20 -4.84 15.46
C ASN A 82 6.35 -4.50 16.69
N ILE A 83 5.81 -5.54 17.35
CA ILE A 83 4.91 -5.39 18.50
C ILE A 83 5.59 -4.68 19.68
N ASP A 84 6.89 -4.88 19.84
CA ASP A 84 7.74 -4.27 20.86
C ASP A 84 8.19 -2.85 20.51
N GLY A 85 7.78 -2.32 19.36
CA GLY A 85 8.17 -1.00 18.89
C GLY A 85 9.49 -0.96 18.12
N THR A 86 10.16 -2.10 17.92
CA THR A 86 11.42 -2.17 17.17
C THR A 86 11.20 -2.05 15.67
N LEU A 87 12.25 -1.59 14.97
CA LEU A 87 12.27 -1.50 13.52
C LEU A 87 12.98 -2.74 12.94
N PRO A 88 12.49 -3.31 11.83
CA PRO A 88 13.14 -4.44 11.17
C PRO A 88 14.45 -4.04 10.46
N ILE A 89 14.70 -2.75 10.27
CA ILE A 89 15.84 -2.20 9.54
C ILE A 89 16.15 -0.78 10.04
N GLU A 90 17.21 -0.16 9.53
CA GLU A 90 17.54 1.24 9.81
C GLU A 90 16.36 2.19 9.56
N GLN A 91 16.20 3.18 10.44
CA GLN A 91 15.04 4.08 10.47
C GLN A 91 14.75 4.75 9.13
N TRP A 92 15.78 5.21 8.42
CA TRP A 92 15.59 5.91 7.14
C TRP A 92 15.07 4.96 6.04
N ILE A 93 15.51 3.70 6.02
CA ILE A 93 15.00 2.69 5.09
C ILE A 93 13.56 2.33 5.47
N TYR A 94 13.31 2.11 6.75
CA TYR A 94 11.97 1.86 7.27
C TYR A 94 11.00 2.98 6.88
N ASP A 95 11.40 4.25 7.00
CA ASP A 95 10.53 5.38 6.69
C ASP A 95 10.14 5.48 5.21
N LEU A 96 10.96 4.95 4.30
CA LEU A 96 10.67 4.87 2.87
C LEU A 96 9.74 3.71 2.54
N PHE A 97 9.97 2.54 3.14
CA PHE A 97 9.31 1.28 2.79
C PHE A 97 8.23 0.81 3.77
N LYS A 98 7.99 1.56 4.85
CA LYS A 98 6.85 1.30 5.74
C LYS A 98 5.55 1.40 4.99
N PHE A 99 4.58 0.58 5.40
CA PHE A 99 3.26 0.62 4.78
C PHE A 99 2.65 2.03 4.90
N SER A 100 2.11 2.46 3.78
CA SER A 100 1.36 3.71 3.64
C SER A 100 0.03 3.39 3.01
N VAL A 101 -0.93 4.30 3.23
CA VAL A 101 -2.28 4.18 2.70
C VAL A 101 -2.50 5.36 1.77
N GLU A 102 -2.84 5.04 0.54
CA GLU A 102 -2.95 6.01 -0.55
C GLU A 102 -4.24 5.83 -1.33
N ARG A 103 -4.60 6.86 -2.08
CA ARG A 103 -5.70 6.80 -3.04
C ARG A 103 -5.15 6.29 -4.35
N TYR A 104 -5.77 5.28 -4.93
CA TYR A 104 -5.38 4.78 -6.25
C TYR A 104 -5.52 5.91 -7.28
N ASP A 105 -6.71 6.49 -7.35
CA ASP A 105 -7.03 7.74 -8.02
C ASP A 105 -6.97 8.89 -7.01
N SER A 106 -6.00 9.80 -7.20
CA SER A 106 -5.75 10.91 -6.26
C SER A 106 -6.88 11.92 -6.19
N ASP A 107 -7.68 12.03 -7.25
CA ASP A 107 -8.78 13.01 -7.37
C ASP A 107 -10.08 12.52 -6.72
N LYS A 108 -10.15 11.22 -6.43
CA LYS A 108 -11.28 10.59 -5.74
C LYS A 108 -11.04 10.54 -4.23
N PRO A 109 -12.09 10.37 -3.41
CA PRO A 109 -11.97 10.23 -1.96
C PRO A 109 -11.40 8.86 -1.55
N TYR A 110 -11.07 8.72 -0.26
CA TYR A 110 -10.80 7.40 0.33
C TYR A 110 -12.13 6.63 0.49
N VAL A 111 -12.25 5.55 -0.28
CA VAL A 111 -13.33 4.55 -0.23
C VAL A 111 -12.71 3.15 -0.41
N PRO A 112 -13.38 2.05 -0.05
CA PRO A 112 -12.80 0.71 -0.16
C PRO A 112 -12.20 0.36 -1.53
N GLY A 113 -12.82 0.80 -2.63
CA GLY A 113 -12.32 0.55 -3.99
C GLY A 113 -11.23 1.52 -4.47
N ASN A 114 -10.95 2.60 -3.73
CA ASN A 114 -9.93 3.59 -4.09
C ASN A 114 -8.80 3.65 -3.05
N THR A 115 -8.87 2.85 -1.98
CA THR A 115 -7.86 2.81 -0.92
C THR A 115 -6.91 1.67 -1.21
N ILE A 116 -5.62 1.96 -1.30
CA ILE A 116 -4.58 0.96 -1.57
C ILE A 116 -3.43 1.07 -0.56
N LEU A 117 -2.66 -0.01 -0.47
CA LEU A 117 -1.38 -0.01 0.22
C LEU A 117 -0.25 0.32 -0.73
N CYS A 118 0.65 1.19 -0.29
CA CYS A 118 1.87 1.49 -1.02
C CYS A 118 3.02 1.76 -0.06
N ALA A 119 4.26 1.71 -0.57
CA ALA A 119 5.39 2.22 0.20
C ALA A 119 5.30 3.74 0.32
N ASN A 120 5.78 4.28 1.43
CA ASN A 120 5.74 5.71 1.68
C ASN A 120 6.50 6.52 0.61
N VAL A 121 7.61 5.98 0.10
CA VAL A 121 8.38 6.60 -0.98
C VAL A 121 7.52 6.85 -2.24
N PHE A 122 6.69 5.88 -2.66
CA PHE A 122 5.83 6.05 -3.82
C PHE A 122 4.73 7.10 -3.59
N ASN A 123 4.23 7.21 -2.37
CA ASN A 123 3.31 8.27 -2.00
C ASN A 123 3.96 9.66 -2.11
N LEU A 124 5.18 9.80 -1.58
CA LEU A 124 5.96 11.04 -1.69
C LEU A 124 6.21 11.41 -3.15
N MET A 125 6.58 10.43 -3.98
CA MET A 125 6.87 10.65 -5.39
C MET A 125 5.61 11.02 -6.19
N LYS A 126 4.50 10.29 -6.01
CA LYS A 126 3.23 10.57 -6.69
C LYS A 126 2.73 11.99 -6.43
N ASN A 127 2.93 12.52 -5.23
CA ASN A 127 2.52 13.89 -4.90
C ASN A 127 3.42 14.97 -5.51
N ASN A 128 4.66 14.64 -5.90
CA ASN A 128 5.66 15.59 -6.41
C ASN A 128 5.98 15.39 -7.90
N THR A 129 5.29 14.49 -8.59
CA THR A 129 5.61 14.09 -9.97
C THR A 129 4.32 13.85 -10.75
N GLU A 130 4.26 14.29 -11.99
CA GLU A 130 3.13 13.96 -12.89
C GLU A 130 2.97 12.43 -13.01
N LYS A 131 1.71 11.96 -13.02
CA LYS A 131 1.36 10.53 -12.95
C LYS A 131 2.14 9.67 -13.94
N ASP A 132 2.29 10.13 -15.18
CA ASP A 132 2.99 9.39 -16.24
C ASP A 132 4.50 9.27 -15.98
N ASN A 133 5.12 10.33 -15.47
CA ASN A 133 6.54 10.32 -15.11
C ASN A 133 6.79 9.46 -13.86
N PHE A 134 5.86 9.46 -12.91
CA PHE A 134 5.89 8.57 -11.76
C PHE A 134 5.83 7.10 -12.19
N ILE A 135 4.88 6.74 -13.07
CA ILE A 135 4.75 5.38 -13.61
C ILE A 135 6.03 4.94 -14.33
N ARG A 136 6.62 5.79 -15.19
CA ARG A 136 7.89 5.48 -15.86
C ARG A 136 9.03 5.23 -14.87
N LEU A 137 9.13 6.02 -13.82
CA LEU A 137 10.18 5.83 -12.82
C LEU A 137 10.01 4.51 -12.06
N VAL A 138 8.77 4.14 -11.71
CA VAL A 138 8.47 2.83 -11.11
C VAL A 138 8.87 1.69 -12.05
N ILE A 139 8.51 1.79 -13.34
CA ILE A 139 8.89 0.80 -14.36
C ILE A 139 10.41 0.64 -14.41
N ASN A 140 11.16 1.74 -14.54
CA ASN A 140 12.63 1.69 -14.58
C ASN A 140 13.24 1.05 -13.31
N LEU A 141 12.63 1.29 -12.14
CA LEU A 141 13.05 0.70 -10.88
C LEU A 141 12.85 -0.83 -10.87
N LEU A 142 11.70 -1.28 -11.35
CA LEU A 142 11.38 -2.69 -11.50
C LEU A 142 12.30 -3.33 -12.55
N GLU A 143 12.45 -2.71 -13.72
CA GLU A 143 13.38 -3.16 -14.77
C GLU A 143 14.80 -3.32 -14.24
N HIS A 144 15.30 -2.35 -13.46
CA HIS A 144 16.63 -2.46 -12.87
C HIS A 144 16.72 -3.62 -11.87
N GLN A 145 15.76 -3.74 -10.95
CA GLN A 145 15.73 -4.82 -9.96
C GLN A 145 15.71 -6.20 -10.62
N TYR A 146 14.91 -6.37 -11.68
CA TYR A 146 14.76 -7.63 -12.38
C TYR A 146 15.83 -7.87 -13.44
N SER A 147 16.52 -6.84 -13.94
CA SER A 147 17.72 -6.99 -14.78
C SER A 147 18.92 -7.57 -14.02
N VAL A 148 18.85 -7.58 -12.69
CA VAL A 148 19.80 -8.24 -11.78
C VAL A 148 19.37 -9.68 -11.45
N GLY A 149 18.16 -10.11 -11.87
CA GLY A 149 17.66 -11.48 -11.75
C GLY A 149 17.98 -12.36 -12.97
N ASP A 150 17.91 -13.69 -12.78
CA ASP A 150 18.09 -14.76 -13.79
C ASP A 150 17.51 -14.41 -15.18
N GLU A 151 18.24 -14.81 -16.25
CA GLU A 151 17.92 -14.65 -17.69
C GLU A 151 16.44 -14.92 -18.04
N ASN A 152 15.79 -15.85 -17.35
CA ASN A 152 14.38 -16.19 -17.58
C ASN A 152 13.42 -15.03 -17.21
N THR A 153 13.80 -14.22 -16.23
CA THR A 153 13.03 -13.04 -15.80
C THR A 153 13.29 -11.85 -16.73
N LYS A 154 14.52 -11.70 -17.22
CA LYS A 154 14.88 -10.71 -18.23
C LYS A 154 14.11 -10.91 -19.54
N TYR A 155 14.01 -12.16 -20.01
CA TYR A 155 13.24 -12.51 -21.22
C TYR A 155 11.75 -12.15 -21.12
N ARG A 156 11.12 -12.38 -19.95
CA ARG A 156 9.71 -12.05 -19.72
C ARG A 156 9.43 -10.55 -19.70
N ILE A 157 10.38 -9.76 -19.19
CA ILE A 157 10.28 -8.28 -19.19
C ILE A 157 10.49 -7.72 -20.59
N GLU A 158 11.48 -8.23 -21.34
CA GLU A 158 11.67 -7.86 -22.74
C GLU A 158 10.41 -8.15 -23.56
N ALA A 159 9.81 -9.33 -23.38
CA ALA A 159 8.55 -9.69 -24.03
C ALA A 159 7.36 -8.80 -23.61
N PHE A 160 7.26 -8.41 -22.34
CA PHE A 160 6.22 -7.48 -21.87
C PHE A 160 6.41 -6.07 -22.46
N SER A 161 7.63 -5.55 -22.42
CA SER A 161 7.98 -4.23 -22.93
C SER A 161 7.76 -4.13 -24.44
N GLU A 162 8.17 -5.14 -25.22
CA GLU A 162 7.91 -5.21 -26.67
C GLU A 162 6.41 -5.21 -26.97
N LYS A 163 5.62 -5.98 -26.21
CA LYS A 163 4.16 -6.07 -26.41
C LYS A 163 3.44 -4.77 -26.05
N VAL A 164 3.89 -4.04 -25.04
CA VAL A 164 3.38 -2.71 -24.71
C VAL A 164 3.72 -1.69 -25.80
N ILE A 165 4.93 -1.74 -26.36
CA ILE A 165 5.35 -0.87 -27.47
C ILE A 165 4.51 -1.15 -28.71
N GLN A 166 4.39 -2.43 -29.11
CA GLN A 166 3.61 -2.84 -30.28
C GLN A 166 2.14 -2.44 -30.15
N LEU A 167 1.51 -2.65 -28.99
CA LEU A 167 0.12 -2.24 -28.77
C LEU A 167 -0.07 -0.73 -28.76
N LYS A 168 0.93 0.05 -28.31
CA LYS A 168 0.91 1.51 -28.44
C LYS A 168 1.01 1.93 -29.90
N GLU A 169 1.82 1.27 -30.72
CA GLU A 169 1.94 1.57 -32.14
C GLU A 169 0.64 1.22 -32.90
N GLU A 170 0.10 0.03 -32.67
CA GLU A 170 -1.16 -0.44 -33.26
C GLU A 170 -2.36 0.45 -32.90
N LYS A 171 -2.37 1.00 -31.68
CA LYS A 171 -3.46 1.86 -31.18
C LYS A 171 -3.14 3.36 -31.18
N ARG A 172 -2.12 3.79 -31.92
CA ARG A 172 -1.69 5.21 -32.01
C ARG A 172 -1.55 5.90 -30.64
N GLY A 173 -0.97 5.19 -29.68
CA GLY A 173 -0.64 5.68 -28.34
C GLY A 173 -1.76 5.63 -27.31
N LYS A 174 -2.93 5.04 -27.61
CA LYS A 174 -4.05 4.96 -26.66
C LYS A 174 -4.35 3.53 -26.23
N LEU A 175 -3.67 3.08 -25.18
CA LEU A 175 -4.07 1.90 -24.40
C LEU A 175 -5.06 2.34 -23.31
N THR A 176 -6.14 1.57 -23.14
CA THR A 176 -7.08 1.81 -22.04
C THR A 176 -6.57 1.19 -20.73
N GLU A 177 -7.06 1.68 -19.59
CA GLU A 177 -6.64 1.20 -18.26
C GLU A 177 -6.87 -0.31 -18.09
N ALA A 178 -8.01 -0.84 -18.57
CA ALA A 178 -8.32 -2.26 -18.49
C ALA A 178 -7.37 -3.15 -19.33
N GLU A 179 -6.84 -2.62 -20.43
CA GLU A 179 -5.90 -3.34 -21.29
C GLU A 179 -4.50 -3.38 -20.68
N MET A 180 -4.06 -2.27 -20.05
CA MET A 180 -2.84 -2.25 -19.26
C MET A 180 -2.92 -3.23 -18.08
N GLU A 181 -4.05 -3.24 -17.37
CA GLU A 181 -4.25 -4.12 -16.21
C GLU A 181 -4.22 -5.60 -16.59
N LYS A 182 -4.83 -5.94 -17.74
CA LYS A 182 -4.77 -7.29 -18.31
C LYS A 182 -3.35 -7.67 -18.73
N LEU A 183 -2.61 -6.78 -19.41
CA LEU A 183 -1.22 -7.02 -19.81
C LEU A 183 -0.32 -7.31 -18.62
N ILE A 184 -0.46 -6.55 -17.54
CA ILE A 184 0.33 -6.73 -16.31
C ILE A 184 0.01 -8.10 -15.70
N THR A 185 -1.28 -8.46 -15.66
CA THR A 185 -1.73 -9.71 -15.05
C THR A 185 -1.30 -10.93 -15.87
N ASP A 186 -1.37 -10.86 -17.20
CA ASP A 186 -1.06 -11.98 -18.10
C ASP A 186 0.45 -12.28 -18.23
N ASN A 187 1.34 -11.39 -17.76
CA ASN A 187 2.79 -11.50 -17.99
C ASN A 187 3.63 -11.41 -16.70
N LEU A 188 3.02 -11.12 -15.56
CA LEU A 188 3.67 -11.36 -14.27
C LEU A 188 3.72 -12.88 -14.00
N PRO A 189 4.78 -13.38 -13.34
CA PRO A 189 4.85 -14.79 -12.99
C PRO A 189 3.67 -15.17 -12.10
N ASP A 190 2.95 -16.23 -12.46
CA ASP A 190 2.14 -16.97 -11.50
C ASP A 190 3.07 -17.48 -10.38
N GLU A 191 2.64 -17.32 -9.13
CA GLU A 191 3.34 -17.78 -7.93
C GLU A 191 3.78 -19.25 -8.02
#